data_AF-A0A432WI36-F1
#
_entry.id   AF-A0A432WI36-F1
#
_cell.length_a   1.000
_cell.length_b   1.000
_cell.length_c   1.000
_cell.angle_alpha   90.00
_cell.angle_beta   90.00
_cell.angle_gamma   90.00
#
_symmetry.space_group_name_H-M   'P 1'
#
loop_
_entity.id
_entity.type
_entity.pdbx_description
1 polymer ?
#
loop_
_entity_poly.entity_id
_entity_poly.type
_entity_poly.pdbx_seq_one_letter_code
_entity_poly.pdbx_strand_id
1 'polypeptide(L)'
;MAAVTATCSEIVEAFMARVNPLDREKYEQAKQRANRKSSGWSMSRMIRLHRIAGLILVVQLLIWTVTGFYFSFMGREALNAQQNYHAAPDRVLAIQGRYIVPLRQLSQLGDVYEINVRMRDELPQFAVVYDSAHRPRHEVGRSRGDGLQQAWFDAETGQRWNTGAVLAQRLAVDSYLGSGMFNRITDVRRSHDLPRWPGPGFRIDFADRLQTRVYIDQVNGDVVAHRNKHSGLTELMYKLHFMDYSGQRNFNNVFIIAAGLFSLWFVLTGIIMIIRIGRQGGFVARAGLQYNASLFKRLRTRLFGASHKN
;
A
#
# COMPACT_ATOMS: atom_id res chain seq x y z
N MET A 1 27.03 -2.45 -50.98
CA MET A 1 27.34 -3.77 -50.39
C MET A 1 28.84 -3.97 -50.47
N ALA A 2 29.53 -3.94 -49.33
CA ALA A 2 30.86 -4.53 -49.18
C ALA A 2 31.03 -4.86 -47.69
N ALA A 3 30.55 -6.06 -47.33
CA ALA A 3 30.74 -6.61 -46.01
C ALA A 3 32.21 -7.00 -45.87
N VAL A 4 32.95 -6.31 -45.00
CA VAL A 4 34.28 -6.73 -44.58
C VAL A 4 34.07 -7.90 -43.63
N THR A 5 34.19 -9.12 -44.16
CA THR A 5 34.29 -10.35 -43.37
C THR A 5 35.64 -10.35 -42.66
N ALA A 6 35.65 -9.87 -41.41
CA ALA A 6 36.78 -10.06 -40.52
C ALA A 6 37.00 -11.57 -40.33
N THR A 7 38.23 -12.03 -40.55
CA THR A 7 38.56 -13.44 -40.41
C THR A 7 38.52 -13.84 -38.93
N CYS A 8 38.25 -15.12 -38.64
CA CYS A 8 38.21 -15.65 -37.27
C CYS A 8 39.50 -15.32 -36.48
N SER A 9 40.64 -15.21 -37.17
CA SER A 9 41.92 -14.77 -36.62
C SER A 9 41.89 -13.35 -36.07
N GLU A 10 41.27 -12.39 -36.78
CA GLU A 10 41.19 -10.99 -36.35
C GLU A 10 40.27 -10.80 -35.14
N ILE A 11 39.19 -11.58 -35.06
CA ILE A 11 38.28 -11.58 -33.91
C ILE A 11 38.98 -12.20 -32.68
N VAL A 12 39.75 -13.27 -32.89
CA VAL A 12 40.55 -13.91 -31.84
C VAL A 12 41.71 -13.01 -31.40
N GLU A 13 42.41 -12.33 -32.30
CA GLU A 13 43.45 -11.35 -31.95
C GLU A 13 42.87 -10.13 -31.22
N ALA A 14 41.72 -9.60 -31.66
CA ALA A 14 41.05 -8.50 -30.97
C ALA A 14 40.55 -8.89 -29.57
N PHE A 15 40.18 -10.17 -29.38
CA PHE A 15 39.81 -10.74 -28.09
C PHE A 15 41.04 -10.99 -27.22
N MET A 16 42.12 -11.55 -27.77
CA MET A 16 43.37 -11.84 -27.06
C MET A 16 44.16 -10.57 -26.69
N ALA A 17 44.16 -9.54 -27.55
CA ALA A 17 44.76 -8.23 -27.27
C ALA A 17 44.03 -7.48 -26.14
N ARG A 18 42.77 -7.83 -25.87
CA ARG A 18 41.98 -7.29 -24.76
C ARG A 18 42.24 -8.02 -23.44
N VAL A 19 42.97 -9.14 -23.48
CA VAL A 19 43.24 -10.05 -22.36
C VAL A 19 44.74 -10.06 -21.98
N ASN A 20 45.62 -9.36 -22.70
CA ASN A 20 47.05 -9.27 -22.35
C ASN A 20 47.40 -7.98 -21.58
N PRO A 21 47.51 -8.01 -20.24
CA PRO A 21 47.86 -6.85 -19.41
C PRO A 21 49.35 -6.44 -19.47
N LEU A 22 50.17 -7.08 -20.30
CA LEU A 22 51.61 -6.78 -20.42
C LEU A 22 51.96 -5.72 -21.47
N ASP A 23 51.00 -5.29 -22.31
CA ASP A 23 51.21 -4.24 -23.30
C ASP A 23 50.81 -2.86 -22.72
N ARG A 24 51.77 -2.21 -22.05
CA ARG A 24 51.60 -0.90 -21.39
C ARG A 24 51.12 0.19 -22.34
N GLU A 25 51.52 0.14 -23.60
CA GLU A 25 51.20 1.17 -24.59
C GLU A 25 49.73 1.12 -25.00
N LYS A 26 49.21 -0.09 -25.26
CA LYS A 26 47.78 -0.29 -25.55
C LYS A 26 46.89 0.02 -24.35
N TYR A 27 47.34 -0.28 -23.13
CA TYR A 27 46.64 0.12 -21.91
C TYR A 27 46.51 1.64 -21.78
N GLU A 28 47.61 2.39 -21.98
CA GLU A 28 47.60 3.85 -21.89
C GLU A 28 46.79 4.49 -23.03
N GLN A 29 46.84 3.96 -24.26
CA GLN A 29 46.00 4.43 -25.36
C GLN A 29 44.50 4.18 -25.12
N ALA A 30 44.13 3.01 -24.58
CA ALA A 30 42.74 2.70 -24.21
C ALA A 30 42.22 3.62 -23.09
N LYS A 31 43.09 3.93 -22.12
CA LYS A 31 42.82 4.86 -21.00
C LYS A 31 42.64 6.30 -21.49
N GLN A 32 43.48 6.78 -22.38
CA GLN A 32 43.37 8.12 -22.98
C GLN A 32 42.09 8.28 -23.83
N ARG A 33 41.72 7.25 -24.62
CA ARG A 33 40.46 7.24 -25.39
C ARG A 33 39.22 7.21 -24.50
N ALA A 34 39.28 6.51 -23.37
CA ALA A 34 38.19 6.49 -22.38
C ALA A 34 38.02 7.84 -21.65
N ASN A 35 39.12 8.57 -21.41
CA ASN A 35 39.09 9.88 -20.74
C ASN A 35 38.55 11.01 -21.64
N ARG A 36 38.75 10.90 -22.96
CA ARG A 36 38.39 11.95 -23.92
C ARG A 36 36.88 12.01 -24.26
N LYS A 37 36.07 11.05 -23.76
CA LYS A 37 34.67 10.87 -24.19
C LYS A 37 33.58 11.04 -23.11
N SER A 38 33.89 11.51 -21.89
CA SER A 38 32.87 11.66 -20.84
C SER A 38 32.43 13.11 -20.59
N SER A 39 31.65 13.65 -21.53
CA SER A 39 30.73 14.78 -21.32
C SER A 39 29.30 14.16 -21.36
N GLY A 40 28.33 14.42 -20.47
CA GLY A 40 28.09 15.58 -19.62
C GLY A 40 27.35 15.29 -18.30
N TRP A 41 27.81 14.31 -17.52
CA TRP A 41 27.54 14.25 -16.08
C TRP A 41 28.80 13.71 -15.41
N SER A 42 29.37 14.42 -14.44
CA SER A 42 30.57 13.95 -13.74
C SER A 42 30.27 12.58 -13.13
N MET A 43 30.94 11.53 -13.59
CA MET A 43 30.77 10.14 -13.13
C MET A 43 30.79 10.05 -11.59
N SER A 44 31.60 10.88 -10.94
CA SER A 44 31.68 11.00 -9.48
C SER A 44 30.37 11.45 -8.83
N ARG A 45 29.58 12.31 -9.50
CA ARG A 45 28.24 12.72 -9.04
C ARG A 45 27.26 11.56 -9.13
N MET A 46 27.28 10.79 -10.23
CA MET A 46 26.43 9.60 -10.39
C MET A 46 26.70 8.57 -9.29
N ILE A 47 27.98 8.27 -9.03
CA ILE A 47 28.38 7.33 -7.97
C ILE A 47 27.92 7.83 -6.60
N ARG A 48 28.07 9.13 -6.31
CA ARG A 48 27.62 9.72 -5.04
C ARG A 48 26.11 9.59 -4.89
N LEU A 49 25.35 9.97 -5.92
CA LEU A 49 23.88 9.90 -5.90
C LEU A 49 23.40 8.45 -5.81
N HIS A 50 24.03 7.51 -6.52
CA HIS A 50 23.70 6.10 -6.40
C HIS A 50 23.95 5.57 -4.97
N ARG A 51 25.07 5.93 -4.33
CA ARG A 51 25.34 5.53 -2.93
C ARG A 51 24.30 6.07 -1.96
N ILE A 52 23.93 7.34 -2.09
CA ILE A 52 22.90 7.96 -1.26
C ILE A 52 21.54 7.29 -1.52
N ALA A 53 21.20 7.06 -2.78
CA ALA A 53 19.97 6.38 -3.15
C ALA A 53 19.92 4.94 -2.62
N GLY A 54 21.03 4.22 -2.66
CA GLY A 54 21.16 2.89 -2.07
C GLY A 54 20.87 2.92 -0.56
N LEU A 55 21.36 3.92 0.16
CA LEU A 55 21.05 4.08 1.59
C LEU A 55 19.56 4.29 1.83
N ILE A 56 18.92 5.16 1.04
CA ILE A 56 17.47 5.40 1.12
C ILE A 56 16.69 4.11 0.85
N LEU A 57 17.06 3.36 -0.20
CA LEU A 57 16.42 2.09 -0.54
C LEU A 57 16.61 1.02 0.54
N VAL A 58 17.79 0.94 1.16
CA VAL A 58 18.05 0.00 2.27
C VAL A 58 17.15 0.33 3.47
N VAL A 59 17.01 1.60 3.84
CA VAL A 59 16.11 2.01 4.92
C VAL A 59 14.66 1.64 4.58
N GLN A 60 14.22 1.93 3.35
CA GLN A 60 12.87 1.58 2.91
C GLN A 60 12.63 0.06 2.89
N LEU A 61 13.61 -0.72 2.44
CA LEU A 61 13.55 -2.18 2.44
C LEU A 61 13.50 -2.74 3.86
N LEU A 62 14.20 -2.13 4.82
CA LEU A 62 14.13 -2.51 6.23
C LEU A 62 12.73 -2.26 6.79
N ILE A 63 12.12 -1.10 6.49
CA ILE A 63 10.73 -0.81 6.86
C ILE A 63 9.78 -1.87 6.28
N TRP A 64 9.93 -2.20 4.98
CA TRP A 64 9.13 -3.24 4.32
C TRP A 64 9.34 -4.63 4.91
N THR A 65 10.55 -4.96 5.31
CA THR A 65 10.88 -6.26 5.92
C THR A 65 10.23 -6.38 7.29
N VAL A 66 10.36 -5.35 8.15
CA VAL A 66 9.77 -5.33 9.50
C VAL A 66 8.25 -5.37 9.43
N THR A 67 7.64 -4.56 8.57
CA THR A 67 6.18 -4.52 8.39
C THR A 67 5.64 -5.80 7.73
N GLY A 68 6.37 -6.38 6.77
CA GLY A 68 6.02 -7.66 6.15
C GLY A 68 6.09 -8.83 7.14
N PHE A 69 7.12 -8.83 8.00
CA PHE A 69 7.21 -9.78 9.10
C PHE A 69 6.03 -9.65 10.07
N TYR A 70 5.66 -8.42 10.44
CA TYR A 70 4.47 -8.17 11.26
C TYR A 70 3.21 -8.81 10.67
N PHE A 71 2.96 -8.63 9.36
CA PHE A 71 1.79 -9.24 8.71
C PHE A 71 1.83 -10.76 8.71
N SER A 72 3.02 -11.33 8.53
CA SER A 72 3.21 -12.79 8.53
C SER A 72 3.00 -13.38 9.92
N PHE A 73 3.38 -12.65 10.98
CA PHE A 73 3.32 -13.11 12.36
C PHE A 73 1.92 -12.97 13.00
N MET A 74 1.20 -11.87 12.74
CA MET A 74 -0.05 -11.55 13.45
C MET A 74 -1.24 -12.45 13.07
N GLY A 75 -1.19 -13.09 11.90
CA GLY A 75 -2.29 -13.90 11.37
C GLY A 75 -3.49 -13.06 10.90
N ARG A 76 -4.41 -13.68 10.17
CA ARG A 76 -5.54 -12.98 9.52
C ARG A 76 -6.47 -12.30 10.52
N GLU A 77 -6.71 -12.93 11.67
CA GLU A 77 -7.69 -12.46 12.66
C GLU A 77 -7.32 -11.13 13.31
N ALA A 78 -6.04 -10.93 13.61
CA ALA A 78 -5.58 -9.69 14.19
C ALA A 78 -5.54 -8.56 13.15
N LEU A 79 -5.24 -8.88 11.89
CA LEU A 79 -5.07 -7.90 10.81
C LEU A 79 -6.40 -7.41 10.23
N ASN A 80 -7.42 -8.27 10.20
CA ASN A 80 -8.71 -7.94 9.62
C ASN A 80 -9.82 -8.03 10.66
N ALA A 81 -10.05 -6.94 11.40
CA ALA A 81 -11.19 -6.82 12.32
C ALA A 81 -12.54 -6.98 11.60
N GLN A 82 -12.58 -6.76 10.28
CA GLN A 82 -13.77 -6.89 9.45
C GLN A 82 -14.05 -8.32 9.01
N GLN A 83 -13.19 -9.29 9.32
CA GLN A 83 -13.48 -10.70 9.01
C GLN A 83 -14.73 -11.23 9.74
N ASN A 84 -15.04 -10.65 10.91
CA ASN A 84 -16.21 -11.00 11.71
C ASN A 84 -17.39 -10.07 11.38
N TYR A 85 -17.23 -9.16 10.42
CA TYR A 85 -18.32 -8.34 9.92
C TYR A 85 -19.16 -9.17 8.97
N HIS A 86 -20.45 -9.20 9.24
CA HIS A 86 -21.46 -9.70 8.33
C HIS A 86 -22.41 -8.55 7.99
N ALA A 87 -22.54 -8.26 6.69
CA ALA A 87 -23.59 -7.36 6.25
C ALA A 87 -24.93 -8.05 6.50
N ALA A 88 -25.77 -7.46 7.34
CA ALA A 88 -27.15 -7.92 7.47
C ALA A 88 -27.77 -7.95 6.06
N PRO A 89 -28.46 -9.04 5.66
CA PRO A 89 -29.05 -9.14 4.33
C PRO A 89 -30.03 -7.99 4.13
N ASP A 90 -30.03 -7.40 2.93
CA ASP A 90 -31.02 -6.40 2.54
C ASP A 90 -32.41 -7.05 2.62
N ARG A 91 -33.15 -6.73 3.67
CA ARG A 91 -34.52 -7.23 3.84
C ARG A 91 -35.41 -6.51 2.84
N VAL A 92 -36.24 -7.30 2.15
CA VAL A 92 -37.22 -6.78 1.19
C VAL A 92 -38.28 -5.96 1.93
N LEU A 93 -38.63 -4.80 1.37
CA LEU A 93 -39.73 -3.98 1.89
C LEU A 93 -41.03 -4.79 1.88
N ALA A 94 -41.74 -4.79 3.00
CA ALA A 94 -43.05 -5.41 3.05
C ALA A 94 -44.01 -4.64 2.14
N ILE A 95 -44.60 -5.31 1.15
CA ILE A 95 -45.54 -4.70 0.19
C ILE A 95 -46.79 -4.15 0.91
N GLN A 96 -47.16 -4.75 2.05
CA GLN A 96 -48.29 -4.33 2.88
C GLN A 96 -47.91 -3.37 4.03
N GLY A 97 -46.66 -2.91 4.07
CA GLY A 97 -46.20 -1.95 5.08
C GLY A 97 -46.89 -0.60 4.93
N ARG A 98 -47.27 0.03 6.05
CA ARG A 98 -47.76 1.41 6.03
C ARG A 98 -46.57 2.35 6.09
N TYR A 99 -46.23 2.95 4.95
CA TYR A 99 -45.14 3.91 4.86
C TYR A 99 -45.69 5.35 4.82
N ILE A 100 -45.30 6.17 5.80
CA ILE A 100 -45.64 7.59 5.91
C ILE A 100 -44.49 8.44 5.36
N VAL A 101 -44.67 8.97 4.16
CA VAL A 101 -43.73 9.96 3.61
C VAL A 101 -43.85 11.27 4.39
N PRO A 102 -42.76 11.79 4.99
CA PRO A 102 -42.83 12.94 5.89
C PRO A 102 -42.87 14.27 5.12
N LEU A 103 -43.93 14.49 4.32
CA LEU A 103 -44.04 15.63 3.39
C LEU A 103 -43.79 17.00 4.05
N ARG A 104 -44.24 17.19 5.30
CA ARG A 104 -44.04 18.44 6.04
C ARG A 104 -42.57 18.68 6.40
N GLN A 105 -41.86 17.64 6.78
CA GLN A 105 -40.42 17.70 7.09
C GLN A 105 -39.60 17.82 5.80
N LEU A 106 -40.01 17.13 4.73
CA LEU A 106 -39.39 17.22 3.41
C LEU A 106 -39.47 18.65 2.85
N SER A 107 -40.61 19.33 3.00
CA SER A 107 -40.75 20.72 2.56
C SER A 107 -39.84 21.72 3.31
N GLN A 108 -39.31 21.33 4.48
CA GLN A 108 -38.40 22.16 5.27
C GLN A 108 -36.92 21.94 4.90
N LEU A 109 -36.60 20.85 4.21
CA LEU A 109 -35.24 20.48 3.84
C LEU A 109 -34.69 21.30 2.67
N GLY A 110 -35.56 21.76 1.77
CA GLY A 110 -35.20 22.42 0.50
C GLY A 110 -35.56 21.54 -0.69
N ASP A 111 -34.72 21.57 -1.73
CA ASP A 111 -34.96 20.82 -2.96
C ASP A 111 -34.55 19.36 -2.76
N VAL A 112 -35.53 18.45 -2.76
CA VAL A 112 -35.32 17.01 -2.59
C VAL A 112 -35.06 16.36 -3.95
N TYR A 113 -33.93 15.66 -4.07
CA TYR A 113 -33.51 15.00 -5.30
C TYR A 113 -33.81 13.51 -5.32
N GLU A 114 -33.67 12.85 -4.17
CA GLU A 114 -33.73 11.40 -4.07
C GLU A 114 -34.34 10.98 -2.73
N ILE A 115 -35.27 10.02 -2.77
CA ILE A 115 -35.80 9.36 -1.58
C ILE A 115 -35.65 7.86 -1.79
N ASN A 116 -34.75 7.24 -1.03
CA ASN A 116 -34.57 5.81 -1.00
C ASN A 116 -35.20 5.24 0.26
N VAL A 117 -35.76 4.03 0.16
CA VAL A 117 -36.22 3.28 1.33
C VAL A 117 -35.21 2.19 1.63
N ARG A 118 -34.86 2.03 2.90
CA ARG A 118 -33.92 1.03 3.39
C ARG A 118 -34.49 0.36 4.64
N MET A 119 -34.10 -0.88 4.88
CA MET A 119 -34.42 -1.58 6.13
C MET A 119 -33.24 -1.48 7.10
N ARG A 120 -33.53 -1.21 8.38
CA ARG A 120 -32.57 -1.21 9.48
C ARG A 120 -33.14 -2.03 10.62
N ASP A 121 -32.70 -3.29 10.74
CA ASP A 121 -33.20 -4.22 11.77
C ASP A 121 -34.75 -4.29 11.77
N GLU A 122 -35.31 -4.61 10.60
CA GLU A 122 -36.77 -4.69 10.34
C GLU A 122 -37.54 -3.36 10.37
N LEU A 123 -36.89 -2.25 10.73
CA LEU A 123 -37.50 -0.93 10.72
C LEU A 123 -37.26 -0.26 9.35
N PRO A 124 -38.32 0.18 8.65
CA PRO A 124 -38.16 0.88 7.39
C PRO A 124 -37.74 2.34 7.63
N GLN A 125 -36.76 2.78 6.85
CA GLN A 125 -36.12 4.09 6.95
C GLN A 125 -36.08 4.75 5.57
N PHE A 126 -36.51 6.01 5.49
CA PHE A 126 -36.28 6.85 4.32
C PHE A 126 -34.92 7.53 4.41
N ALA A 127 -34.08 7.35 3.40
CA ALA A 127 -32.85 8.10 3.18
C ALA A 127 -33.12 9.15 2.10
N VAL A 128 -33.10 10.42 2.49
CA VAL A 128 -33.46 11.57 1.67
C VAL A 128 -32.21 12.36 1.32
N VAL A 129 -32.00 12.59 0.03
CA VAL A 129 -30.93 13.46 -0.50
C VAL A 129 -31.56 14.77 -0.93
N TYR A 130 -31.00 15.88 -0.45
CA TYR A 130 -31.54 17.21 -0.70
C TYR A 130 -30.43 18.25 -0.86
N ASP A 131 -30.70 19.32 -1.60
CA ASP A 131 -29.91 20.54 -1.55
C ASP A 131 -30.53 21.50 -0.54
N SER A 132 -29.69 22.01 0.34
CA SER A 132 -30.09 22.94 1.38
C SER A 132 -30.18 24.33 0.76
N ALA A 133 -31.32 24.66 0.15
CA ALA A 133 -31.56 25.94 -0.53
C ALA A 133 -31.33 27.15 0.40
N HIS A 134 -31.44 26.96 1.71
CA HIS A 134 -31.10 27.92 2.75
C HIS A 134 -30.47 27.14 3.89
N ARG A 135 -29.19 27.34 4.24
CA ARG A 135 -28.56 26.63 5.37
C ARG A 135 -29.35 26.87 6.66
N PRO A 136 -30.27 25.98 7.11
CA PRO A 136 -30.95 26.21 8.36
C PRO A 136 -29.93 25.81 9.42
N ARG A 137 -29.68 26.69 10.39
CA ARG A 137 -28.79 26.43 11.54
C ARG A 137 -29.22 25.23 12.42
N HIS A 138 -30.25 24.48 12.02
CA HIS A 138 -30.99 23.57 12.90
C HIS A 138 -31.18 22.15 12.38
N GLU A 139 -30.86 21.84 11.12
CA GLU A 139 -31.01 20.47 10.60
C GLU A 139 -29.65 19.79 10.36
N VAL A 140 -29.34 18.81 11.20
CA VAL A 140 -28.10 18.01 11.16
C VAL A 140 -28.23 16.93 10.10
N GLY A 141 -28.15 17.31 8.83
CA GLY A 141 -27.91 16.38 7.72
C GLY A 141 -26.43 15.99 7.63
N ARG A 142 -26.13 14.87 6.96
CA ARG A 142 -24.74 14.53 6.62
C ARG A 142 -24.39 15.04 5.23
N SER A 143 -23.28 15.78 5.15
CA SER A 143 -22.76 16.22 3.87
C SER A 143 -22.28 15.02 3.07
N ARG A 144 -22.78 14.92 1.85
CA ARG A 144 -22.26 14.02 0.82
C ARG A 144 -21.13 14.71 0.06
N GLY A 145 -20.26 13.92 -0.57
CA GLY A 145 -19.08 14.42 -1.28
C GLY A 145 -19.38 15.25 -2.54
N ASP A 146 -20.63 15.26 -3.01
CA ASP A 146 -21.15 16.03 -4.15
C ASP A 146 -21.73 17.41 -3.74
N GLY A 147 -21.67 17.76 -2.45
CA GLY A 147 -22.22 19.00 -1.90
C GLY A 147 -23.66 18.88 -1.39
N LEU A 148 -24.36 17.79 -1.70
CA LEU A 148 -25.72 17.53 -1.22
C LEU A 148 -25.73 17.08 0.24
N GLN A 149 -26.88 17.18 0.89
CA GLN A 149 -27.09 16.73 2.26
C GLN A 149 -27.95 15.46 2.29
N GLN A 150 -27.74 14.64 3.32
CA GLN A 150 -28.52 13.45 3.58
C GLN A 150 -29.21 13.51 4.94
N ALA A 151 -30.49 13.12 4.93
CA ALA A 151 -31.38 13.09 6.07
C ALA A 151 -32.07 11.73 6.14
N TRP A 152 -32.32 11.24 7.36
CA TRP A 152 -33.00 9.97 7.58
C TRP A 152 -34.28 10.17 8.37
N PHE A 153 -35.31 9.42 7.99
CA PHE A 153 -36.63 9.44 8.62
C PHE A 153 -37.13 8.02 8.82
N ASP A 154 -37.82 7.81 9.93
CA ASP A 154 -38.58 6.60 10.17
C ASP A 154 -39.77 6.55 9.20
N ALA A 155 -39.87 5.45 8.45
CA ALA A 155 -40.86 5.34 7.38
C ALA A 155 -42.24 4.95 7.90
N GLU A 156 -42.42 4.50 9.14
CA GLU A 156 -43.73 4.20 9.71
C GLU A 156 -44.35 5.42 10.37
N THR A 157 -43.52 6.28 10.98
CA THR A 157 -43.96 7.44 11.77
C THR A 157 -43.76 8.77 11.04
N GLY A 158 -42.86 8.81 10.05
CA GLY A 158 -42.42 10.05 9.39
C GLY A 158 -41.55 10.96 10.28
N GLN A 159 -41.14 10.50 11.46
CA GLN A 159 -40.27 11.28 12.34
C GLN A 159 -38.80 11.19 11.91
N ARG A 160 -37.95 12.09 12.43
CA ARG A 160 -36.50 12.02 12.20
C ARG A 160 -35.95 10.71 12.76
N TRP A 161 -35.16 10.02 11.93
CA TRP A 161 -34.49 8.82 12.38
C TRP A 161 -33.40 9.17 13.39
N ASN A 162 -33.33 8.39 14.46
CA ASN A 162 -32.24 8.44 15.41
C ASN A 162 -32.05 7.03 15.97
N THR A 163 -30.87 6.47 15.77
CA THR A 163 -30.53 5.14 16.27
C THR A 163 -30.32 5.24 17.79
N GLY A 164 -31.22 4.65 18.58
CA GLY A 164 -31.05 4.55 20.02
C GLY A 164 -30.05 3.46 20.42
N ALA A 165 -29.62 3.46 21.69
CA ALA A 165 -28.67 2.49 22.23
C ALA A 165 -29.11 1.03 22.05
N VAL A 166 -30.40 0.74 22.22
CA VAL A 166 -30.97 -0.62 22.05
C VAL A 166 -30.85 -1.08 20.59
N LEU A 167 -31.25 -0.23 19.64
CA LEU A 167 -31.14 -0.54 18.22
C LEU A 167 -29.67 -0.68 17.79
N ALA A 168 -28.79 0.20 18.27
CA ALA A 168 -27.36 0.11 18.01
C ALA A 168 -26.74 -1.19 18.56
N GLN A 169 -27.17 -1.63 19.74
CA GLN A 169 -26.73 -2.92 20.29
C GLN A 169 -27.18 -4.09 19.38
N ARG A 170 -28.44 -4.13 18.95
CA ARG A 170 -28.94 -5.19 18.06
C ARG A 170 -28.18 -5.22 16.73
N LEU A 171 -28.04 -4.05 16.09
CA LEU A 171 -27.27 -3.92 14.84
C LEU A 171 -25.82 -4.38 14.99
N ALA A 172 -25.17 -4.07 16.12
CA ALA A 172 -23.79 -4.50 16.38
C ALA A 172 -23.66 -6.00 16.66
N VAL A 173 -24.63 -6.60 17.37
CA VAL A 173 -24.66 -8.04 17.63
C VAL A 173 -24.92 -8.81 16.33
N ASP A 174 -25.89 -8.36 15.53
CA ASP A 174 -26.24 -8.98 14.24
C ASP A 174 -25.11 -8.87 13.22
N SER A 175 -24.29 -7.81 13.29
CA SER A 175 -23.15 -7.64 12.40
C SER A 175 -21.92 -8.45 12.83
N TYR A 176 -21.89 -9.03 14.02
CA TYR A 176 -20.71 -9.66 14.62
C TYR A 176 -20.82 -11.20 14.64
N LEU A 177 -20.00 -11.86 13.83
CA LEU A 177 -19.90 -13.34 13.77
C LEU A 177 -18.82 -13.94 14.68
N GLY A 178 -18.18 -13.13 15.54
CA GLY A 178 -17.13 -13.64 16.43
C GLY A 178 -17.70 -14.38 17.64
N SER A 179 -16.81 -15.02 18.41
CA SER A 179 -17.20 -15.80 19.60
C SER A 179 -17.43 -14.97 20.86
N GLY A 180 -17.19 -13.66 20.80
CA GLY A 180 -17.35 -12.76 21.95
C GLY A 180 -18.81 -12.46 22.26
N MET A 181 -19.15 -12.43 23.55
CA MET A 181 -20.43 -11.92 24.01
C MET A 181 -20.43 -10.39 24.04
N PHE A 182 -21.61 -9.79 23.94
CA PHE A 182 -21.79 -8.36 24.24
C PHE A 182 -21.23 -8.05 25.64
N ASN A 183 -20.41 -6.99 25.74
CA ASN A 183 -19.81 -6.57 27.01
C ASN A 183 -20.34 -5.20 27.45
N ARG A 184 -20.24 -4.19 26.58
CA ARG A 184 -20.59 -2.81 26.92
C ARG A 184 -20.96 -1.99 25.70
N ILE A 185 -21.88 -1.04 25.87
CA ILE A 185 -22.15 0.05 24.93
C ILE A 185 -21.67 1.38 25.50
N THR A 186 -21.14 2.27 24.67
CA THR A 186 -20.66 3.60 25.06
C THR A 186 -21.03 4.62 24.00
N ASP A 187 -21.60 5.75 24.40
CA ASP A 187 -21.82 6.90 23.52
C ASP A 187 -20.49 7.51 23.08
N VAL A 188 -20.33 7.71 21.78
CA VAL A 188 -19.11 8.24 21.18
C VAL A 188 -19.44 9.36 20.21
N ARG A 189 -19.02 10.58 20.56
CA ARG A 189 -19.13 11.73 19.65
C ARG A 189 -18.04 11.73 18.57
N ARG A 190 -16.83 11.30 18.92
CA ARG A 190 -15.69 11.12 18.03
C ARG A 190 -14.84 9.96 18.50
N SER A 191 -14.26 9.21 17.57
CA SER A 191 -13.42 8.05 17.87
C SER A 191 -12.03 8.25 17.28
N HIS A 192 -10.99 7.99 18.09
CA HIS A 192 -9.62 7.95 17.58
C HIS A 192 -9.42 6.79 16.57
N ASP A 193 -10.17 5.69 16.73
CA ASP A 193 -10.11 4.55 15.81
C ASP A 193 -10.76 4.83 14.46
N LEU A 194 -11.54 5.91 14.35
CA LEU A 194 -12.24 6.34 13.15
C LEU A 194 -12.15 7.86 12.94
N PRO A 195 -10.96 8.40 12.59
CA PRO A 195 -10.76 9.85 12.47
C PRO A 195 -11.60 10.51 11.37
N ARG A 196 -12.00 9.73 10.35
CA ARG A 196 -12.83 10.20 9.22
C ARG A 196 -14.33 10.13 9.49
N TRP A 197 -14.72 9.40 10.53
CA TRP A 197 -16.13 9.27 10.86
C TRP A 197 -16.58 10.50 11.64
N PRO A 198 -17.61 11.24 11.16
CA PRO A 198 -18.02 12.49 11.79
C PRO A 198 -18.70 12.30 13.15
N GLY A 199 -19.22 11.09 13.43
CA GLY A 199 -20.06 10.83 14.59
C GLY A 199 -21.39 11.62 14.55
N PRO A 200 -22.11 11.69 15.67
CA PRO A 200 -21.99 10.83 16.85
C PRO A 200 -22.48 9.40 16.57
N GLY A 201 -22.25 8.50 17.52
CA GLY A 201 -22.67 7.10 17.44
C GLY A 201 -22.40 6.33 18.73
N PHE A 202 -22.45 5.02 18.61
CA PHE A 202 -22.21 4.10 19.72
C PHE A 202 -21.00 3.22 19.42
N ARG A 203 -20.18 2.97 20.45
CA ARG A 203 -19.18 1.91 20.44
C ARG A 203 -19.69 0.74 21.27
N ILE A 204 -19.77 -0.43 20.65
CA ILE A 204 -20.14 -1.68 21.30
C ILE A 204 -18.87 -2.52 21.44
N ASP A 205 -18.49 -2.81 22.67
CA ASP A 205 -17.34 -3.63 23.03
C ASP A 205 -17.81 -5.10 23.19
N PHE A 206 -17.08 -6.04 22.59
CA PHE A 206 -17.30 -7.49 22.72
C PHE A 206 -16.22 -8.12 23.62
N ALA A 207 -16.62 -9.10 24.41
CA ALA A 207 -15.74 -9.88 25.28
C ALA A 207 -15.09 -11.05 24.51
N ASP A 208 -14.24 -10.73 23.53
CA ASP A 208 -13.41 -11.70 22.83
C ASP A 208 -11.91 -11.48 23.07
N ARG A 209 -11.08 -12.42 22.61
CA ARG A 209 -9.61 -12.35 22.72
C ARG A 209 -9.02 -11.12 22.02
N LEU A 210 -9.70 -10.59 21.01
CA LEU A 210 -9.23 -9.49 20.17
C LEU A 210 -9.71 -8.12 20.66
N GLN A 211 -10.57 -8.08 21.68
CA GLN A 211 -11.29 -6.89 22.15
C GLN A 211 -11.96 -6.17 20.96
N THR A 212 -12.84 -6.89 20.27
CA THR A 212 -13.59 -6.36 19.13
C THR A 212 -14.50 -5.22 19.59
N ARG A 213 -14.54 -4.17 18.78
CA ARG A 213 -15.24 -2.92 18.98
C ARG A 213 -16.00 -2.62 17.70
N VAL A 214 -17.32 -2.57 17.78
CA VAL A 214 -18.20 -2.26 16.64
C VAL A 214 -18.72 -0.84 16.82
N TYR A 215 -18.63 -0.05 15.76
CA TYR A 215 -19.09 1.34 15.76
C TYR A 215 -20.38 1.44 14.95
N ILE A 216 -21.45 1.92 15.60
CA ILE A 216 -22.74 2.15 14.97
C ILE A 216 -23.00 3.64 14.89
N ASP A 217 -23.47 4.06 13.73
CA ASP A 217 -23.83 5.44 13.48
C ASP A 217 -25.17 5.81 14.12
N GLN A 218 -25.19 6.91 14.88
CA GLN A 218 -26.44 7.36 15.50
C GLN A 218 -27.41 7.95 14.47
N VAL A 219 -26.90 8.57 13.40
CA VAL A 219 -27.71 9.36 12.47
C VAL A 219 -28.48 8.45 11.50
N ASN A 220 -27.87 7.35 11.07
CA ASN A 220 -28.48 6.47 10.06
C ASN A 220 -28.53 4.98 10.44
N GLY A 221 -27.90 4.58 11.54
CA GLY A 221 -27.87 3.18 11.99
C GLY A 221 -26.90 2.30 11.18
N ASP A 222 -25.95 2.88 10.45
CA ASP A 222 -24.95 2.11 9.73
C ASP A 222 -23.93 1.50 10.69
N VAL A 223 -23.52 0.27 10.39
CA VAL A 223 -22.32 -0.32 10.97
C VAL A 223 -21.12 0.33 10.30
N VAL A 224 -20.48 1.28 10.99
CA VAL A 224 -19.41 2.11 10.44
C VAL A 224 -18.14 1.29 10.23
N ALA A 225 -17.73 0.55 11.26
CA ALA A 225 -16.54 -0.29 11.21
C ALA A 225 -16.50 -1.29 12.37
N HIS A 226 -15.82 -2.40 12.12
CA HIS A 226 -15.33 -3.32 13.15
C HIS A 226 -13.85 -3.01 13.40
N ARG A 227 -13.47 -2.86 14.66
CA ARG A 227 -12.11 -2.62 15.13
C ARG A 227 -11.75 -3.64 16.19
N ASN A 228 -10.47 -3.91 16.36
CA ASN A 228 -9.93 -4.77 17.40
C ASN A 228 -8.71 -4.09 18.05
N LYS A 229 -8.14 -4.67 19.10
CA LYS A 229 -6.98 -4.10 19.81
C LYS A 229 -5.75 -3.86 18.92
N HIS A 230 -5.63 -4.58 17.80
CA HIS A 230 -4.50 -4.47 16.87
C HIS A 230 -4.73 -3.45 15.75
N SER A 231 -5.96 -2.94 15.58
CA SER A 231 -6.34 -2.16 14.40
C SER A 231 -5.49 -0.91 14.20
N GLY A 232 -5.18 -0.16 15.27
CA GLY A 232 -4.35 1.05 15.16
C GLY A 232 -2.93 0.75 14.67
N LEU A 233 -2.27 -0.27 15.26
CA LEU A 233 -0.93 -0.70 14.82
C LEU A 233 -0.98 -1.26 13.40
N THR A 234 -1.97 -2.09 13.08
CA THR A 234 -2.17 -2.66 11.75
C THR A 234 -2.35 -1.56 10.69
N GLU A 235 -3.08 -0.48 10.99
CA GLU A 235 -3.20 0.67 10.08
C GLU A 235 -1.86 1.37 9.86
N LEU A 236 -1.04 1.55 10.91
CA LEU A 236 0.30 2.10 10.77
C LEU A 236 1.18 1.19 9.90
N MET A 237 1.16 -0.12 10.15
CA MET A 237 1.93 -1.10 9.38
C MET A 237 1.51 -1.07 7.91
N TYR A 238 0.21 -0.95 7.60
CA TYR A 238 -0.27 -0.82 6.22
C TYR A 238 0.21 0.47 5.55
N LYS A 239 0.17 1.62 6.25
CA LYS A 239 0.67 2.89 5.73
C LYS A 239 2.15 2.81 5.37
N LEU A 240 2.96 2.21 6.25
CA LEU A 240 4.39 2.05 6.04
C LEU A 240 4.71 1.04 4.93
N HIS A 241 4.00 -0.09 4.89
CA HIS A 241 4.29 -1.16 3.93
C HIS A 241 3.86 -0.79 2.51
N PHE A 242 2.65 -0.28 2.33
CA PHE A 242 2.15 0.11 1.00
C PHE A 242 2.53 1.53 0.59
N MET A 243 3.22 2.26 1.48
CA MET A 243 3.55 3.69 1.32
C MET A 243 2.30 4.54 1.02
N ASP A 244 1.12 4.08 1.45
CA ASP A 244 -0.16 4.77 1.29
C ASP A 244 -0.57 5.44 2.60
N TYR A 245 -0.18 6.70 2.76
CA TYR A 245 -0.52 7.50 3.93
C TYR A 245 -1.95 8.04 3.92
N SER A 246 -2.67 7.87 2.81
CA SER A 246 -4.10 8.20 2.73
C SER A 246 -4.97 7.17 3.47
N GLY A 247 -4.45 5.96 3.76
CA GLY A 247 -5.21 4.93 4.46
C GLY A 247 -6.34 4.29 3.63
N GLN A 248 -6.37 4.51 2.32
CA GLN A 248 -7.30 3.84 1.39
C GLN A 248 -6.81 2.45 0.97
N ARG A 249 -5.59 2.07 1.39
CA ARG A 249 -4.91 0.83 0.96
C ARG A 249 -4.78 0.77 -0.56
N ASN A 250 -4.46 1.92 -1.17
CA ASN A 250 -4.31 2.06 -2.61
C ASN A 250 -2.87 1.74 -3.04
N PHE A 251 -2.72 0.69 -3.84
CA PHE A 251 -1.45 0.27 -4.46
C PHE A 251 -1.00 1.18 -5.61
N ASN A 252 -1.88 2.03 -6.13
CA ASN A 252 -1.58 2.97 -7.20
C ASN A 252 -1.55 4.40 -6.64
N ASN A 253 -0.53 4.71 -5.84
CA ASN A 253 -0.35 6.01 -5.21
C ASN A 253 0.96 6.67 -5.67
N VAL A 254 1.07 8.00 -5.50
CA VAL A 254 2.23 8.77 -5.98
C VAL A 254 3.54 8.29 -5.35
N PHE A 255 3.54 7.90 -4.07
CA PHE A 255 4.75 7.49 -3.37
C PHE A 255 5.31 6.17 -3.90
N ILE A 256 4.45 5.17 -4.13
CA ILE A 256 4.90 3.88 -4.65
C ILE A 256 5.31 3.97 -6.13
N ILE A 257 4.63 4.81 -6.93
CA ILE A 257 5.06 5.12 -8.31
C ILE A 257 6.44 5.78 -8.31
N ALA A 258 6.64 6.80 -7.46
CA ALA A 258 7.92 7.48 -7.32
C ALA A 258 9.02 6.52 -6.84
N ALA A 259 8.73 5.65 -5.87
CA ALA A 259 9.65 4.62 -5.39
C ALA A 259 10.00 3.62 -6.49
N GLY A 260 9.05 3.25 -7.35
CA GLY A 260 9.27 2.39 -8.52
C GLY A 260 10.21 3.03 -9.55
N LEU A 261 9.95 4.28 -9.94
CA LEU A 261 10.82 5.04 -10.85
C LEU A 261 12.22 5.26 -10.26
N PHE A 262 12.29 5.57 -8.98
CA PHE A 262 13.54 5.73 -8.25
C PHE A 262 14.35 4.44 -8.19
N SER A 263 13.70 3.31 -7.94
CA SER A 263 14.31 1.98 -7.94
C SER A 263 14.80 1.58 -9.34
N LEU A 264 14.02 1.87 -10.38
CA LEU A 264 14.43 1.65 -11.77
C LEU A 264 15.69 2.43 -12.11
N TRP A 265 15.73 3.73 -11.77
CA TRP A 265 16.92 4.57 -11.94
C TRP A 265 18.12 4.02 -11.15
N PHE A 266 17.91 3.55 -9.92
CA PHE A 266 18.97 2.95 -9.10
C PHE A 266 19.55 1.68 -9.76
N VAL A 267 18.69 0.79 -10.28
CA VAL A 267 19.11 -0.43 -10.98
C VAL A 267 19.89 -0.09 -12.26
N LEU A 268 19.39 0.84 -13.07
CA LEU A 268 20.05 1.26 -14.31
C LEU A 268 21.45 1.85 -14.04
N THR A 269 21.57 2.73 -13.05
CA THR A 269 22.86 3.30 -12.66
C THR A 269 23.81 2.23 -12.10
N GLY A 270 23.29 1.25 -11.35
CA GLY A 270 24.03 0.08 -10.89
C GLY A 270 24.60 -0.75 -12.05
N ILE A 271 23.78 -1.08 -13.04
CA ILE A 271 24.18 -1.84 -14.25
C ILE A 271 25.25 -1.07 -15.03
N ILE A 272 25.08 0.23 -15.25
CA ILE A 272 26.07 1.08 -15.95
C ILE A 272 27.43 1.02 -15.23
N MET A 273 27.44 1.09 -13.90
CA MET A 273 28.67 1.03 -13.12
C MET A 273 29.30 -0.37 -13.17
N ILE A 274 28.53 -1.45 -13.06
CA ILE A 274 29.01 -2.83 -13.19
C ILE A 274 29.66 -3.03 -14.57
N ILE A 275 28.96 -2.67 -15.65
CA ILE A 275 29.50 -2.79 -17.02
C ILE A 275 30.80 -1.98 -17.15
N ARG A 276 30.87 -0.78 -16.58
CA ARG A 276 32.09 0.04 -16.62
C ARG A 276 33.24 -0.62 -15.86
N ILE A 277 33.01 -1.11 -14.64
CA ILE A 277 34.01 -1.82 -13.84
C ILE A 277 34.54 -3.03 -14.62
N GLY A 278 33.64 -3.80 -15.24
CA GLY A 278 34.03 -4.93 -16.09
C GLY A 278 34.87 -4.54 -17.30
N ARG A 279 34.48 -3.47 -18.02
CA ARG A 279 35.27 -2.94 -19.16
C ARG A 279 36.64 -2.41 -18.75
N GLN A 280 36.83 -2.04 -17.49
CA GLN A 280 38.12 -1.59 -16.93
C GLN A 280 38.96 -2.74 -16.36
N GLY A 281 38.51 -3.99 -16.51
CA GLY A 281 39.18 -5.16 -15.93
C GLY A 281 39.03 -5.26 -14.41
N GLY A 282 38.08 -4.54 -13.80
CA GLY A 282 37.87 -4.52 -12.35
C GLY A 282 37.32 -5.82 -11.77
N PHE A 283 36.78 -6.72 -12.61
CA PHE A 283 36.42 -8.09 -12.22
C PHE A 283 37.52 -9.12 -12.52
N VAL A 284 38.65 -8.69 -13.07
CA VAL A 284 39.81 -9.57 -13.22
C VAL A 284 40.37 -9.80 -11.82
N ALA A 285 40.26 -11.04 -11.36
CA ALA A 285 40.93 -11.56 -10.18
C ALA A 285 42.36 -11.01 -10.12
N ARG A 286 42.64 -10.05 -9.21
CA ARG A 286 43.99 -9.51 -9.05
C ARG A 286 44.92 -10.69 -8.78
N ALA A 287 45.90 -10.90 -9.66
CA ALA A 287 46.87 -11.99 -9.52
C ALA A 287 47.68 -11.91 -8.21
N GLY A 288 47.73 -10.72 -7.58
CA GLY A 288 48.39 -10.48 -6.29
C GLY A 288 47.62 -10.89 -5.03
N LEU A 289 46.36 -11.35 -5.13
CA LEU A 289 45.66 -11.97 -4.00
C LEU A 289 46.06 -13.45 -3.91
N GLN A 290 46.59 -13.88 -2.76
CA GLN A 290 47.12 -15.25 -2.55
C GLN A 290 46.13 -16.36 -3.00
N TYR A 291 44.82 -16.14 -2.82
CA TYR A 291 43.77 -17.05 -3.27
C TYR A 291 43.78 -17.26 -4.80
N ASN A 292 43.90 -16.17 -5.57
CA ASN A 292 43.90 -16.22 -7.04
C ASN A 292 45.18 -16.86 -7.58
N ALA A 293 46.33 -16.60 -6.97
CA ALA A 293 47.60 -17.23 -7.34
C ALA A 293 47.52 -18.77 -7.21
N SER A 294 46.88 -19.27 -6.15
CA SER A 294 46.68 -20.71 -5.95
C SER A 294 45.71 -21.32 -6.98
N LEU A 295 44.66 -20.60 -7.36
CA LEU A 295 43.69 -21.01 -8.37
C LEU A 295 44.34 -21.12 -9.75
N PHE A 296 45.09 -20.10 -10.18
CA PHE A 296 45.81 -20.10 -11.45
C PHE A 296 46.92 -21.15 -11.48
N LYS A 297 47.62 -21.37 -10.35
CA LYS A 297 48.61 -22.45 -10.24
C LYS A 297 47.96 -23.81 -10.45
N ARG A 298 46.85 -24.11 -9.77
CA ARG A 298 46.09 -25.37 -9.91
C ARG A 298 45.52 -25.57 -11.32
N LEU A 299 44.97 -24.53 -11.93
CA LEU A 299 44.49 -24.57 -13.32
C LEU A 299 45.63 -24.86 -14.30
N ARG A 300 46.78 -24.20 -14.14
CA ARG A 300 47.97 -24.46 -14.96
C ARG A 300 48.51 -25.88 -14.77
N THR A 301 48.47 -26.41 -13.55
CA THR A 301 48.89 -27.81 -13.28
C THR A 301 47.93 -28.82 -13.91
N ARG A 302 46.62 -28.52 -13.96
CA ARG A 302 45.63 -29.41 -14.59
C ARG A 302 45.60 -29.32 -16.11
N LEU A 303 45.83 -28.14 -16.69
CA LEU A 303 45.76 -27.91 -18.14
C LEU A 303 47.07 -28.23 -18.86
N PHE A 304 48.22 -28.06 -18.20
CA PHE A 304 49.54 -28.23 -18.81
C PHE A 304 50.45 -29.21 -18.07
N GLY A 305 50.01 -29.75 -16.92
CA GLY A 305 50.72 -30.80 -16.22
C GLY A 305 50.39 -32.16 -16.83
N ALA A 306 51.06 -32.49 -17.93
CA ALA A 306 51.18 -33.86 -18.37
C ALA A 306 51.85 -34.68 -17.27
N SER A 307 51.23 -35.82 -16.96
CA SER A 307 51.79 -36.88 -16.14
C SER A 307 53.09 -37.39 -16.77
N HIS A 308 54.23 -36.85 -16.36
CA HIS A 308 55.48 -37.62 -16.40
C HIS A 308 55.49 -38.51 -15.16
N LYS A 309 55.07 -39.75 -15.33
CA LYS A 309 55.50 -40.85 -14.49
C LYS A 309 55.88 -42.01 -15.41
N ASN A 310 57.18 -42.33 -15.35
CA ASN A 310 57.73 -43.64 -15.70
C ASN A 310 57.05 -44.74 -14.90
#